data_AF-A0A060R6Q2-F1
#
_entry.id   AF-A0A060R6Q2-F1
#
_cell.length_a   1.000
_cell.length_b   1.000
_cell.length_c   1.000
_cell.angle_alpha   90.00
_cell.angle_beta   90.00
_cell.angle_gamma   90.00
#
_symmetry.space_group_name_H-M   'P 1'
#
loop_
_entity.id
_entity.type
_entity.pdbx_description
1 polymer ?
#
loop_
_entity_poly.entity_id
_entity_poly.type
_entity_poly.pdbx_seq_one_letter_code
_entity_poly.pdbx_strand_id
1 'polypeptide(L)'
;MRFKAHYIHQTFIRKSLPMKYSFILLLLFSIIQSNSQTTSEQIPNTKFANGISALSPIFRPYWADMHSTITRGEVAIALNSVEYDYANKGDIYKPFVFANIGADLPLWSGFFRDKKFGFGVTLPFFVDVWLDMFERTTAPVINSAYRFGLPEFMFYHKLDKKFMGIKNYSIRLSPMKHECTHIGDELTIYRKEMGFPLTRVNVSYNYAELGITINDPLDSKARNHSFRYSIMILHDFSQGWYSILPNEGDTQLVVPSKIPIESYLQYQYQSNVGKKSHLQAIMSAEVRYRSKYGYASFFNFTGKYDSERMDDLLQMPEYKAAGVNLMFGARYINPKLYGYKIGVAFRGYLGVNPYGQFRSTPFYNQLGICLLFEQ
;
A
#
# COMPACT_ATOMS: atom_id res chain seq x y z
N MET A 1 -21.73 -52.52 17.18
CA MET A 1 -21.58 -51.79 15.90
C MET A 1 -20.37 -50.87 16.01
N ARG A 2 -19.28 -51.15 15.27
CA ARG A 2 -18.05 -50.33 15.24
C ARG A 2 -17.96 -49.67 13.87
N PHE A 3 -18.10 -48.35 13.80
CA PHE A 3 -17.82 -47.58 12.60
C PHE A 3 -16.31 -47.29 12.53
N LYS A 4 -15.62 -47.85 11.53
CA LYS A 4 -14.28 -47.43 11.12
C LYS A 4 -14.45 -46.44 9.97
N ALA A 5 -14.17 -45.16 10.22
CA ALA A 5 -14.01 -44.16 9.17
C ALA A 5 -12.55 -44.16 8.70
N HIS A 6 -12.33 -44.50 7.43
CA HIS A 6 -11.04 -44.34 6.75
C HIS A 6 -10.85 -42.86 6.42
N TYR A 7 -9.86 -42.22 7.07
CA TYR A 7 -9.35 -40.91 6.66
C TYR A 7 -8.36 -41.11 5.50
N ILE A 8 -8.69 -40.54 4.35
CA ILE A 8 -7.80 -40.44 3.19
C ILE A 8 -6.87 -39.25 3.43
N HIS A 9 -5.59 -39.52 3.64
CA HIS A 9 -4.53 -38.51 3.61
C HIS A 9 -4.34 -38.04 2.14
N GLN A 10 -4.80 -36.83 1.81
CA GLN A 10 -4.35 -36.14 0.61
C GLN A 10 -3.02 -35.44 0.89
N THR A 11 -1.93 -36.06 0.43
CA THR A 11 -0.59 -35.49 0.46
C THR A 11 -0.47 -34.46 -0.68
N PHE A 12 -0.72 -33.18 -0.39
CA PHE A 12 -0.42 -32.08 -1.31
C PHE A 12 1.09 -31.83 -1.33
N ILE A 13 1.80 -32.46 -2.27
CA ILE A 13 3.20 -32.14 -2.56
C ILE A 13 3.22 -30.81 -3.33
N ARG A 14 3.28 -29.69 -2.61
CA ARG A 14 3.71 -28.40 -3.18
C ARG A 14 5.19 -28.51 -3.51
N LYS A 15 5.53 -28.69 -4.79
CA LYS A 15 6.88 -28.37 -5.29
C LYS A 15 7.06 -26.85 -5.20
N SER A 16 7.56 -26.37 -4.06
CA SER A 16 8.06 -25.00 -3.95
C SER A 16 9.25 -24.87 -4.89
N LEU A 17 9.21 -23.86 -5.78
CA LEU A 17 10.42 -23.42 -6.46
C LEU A 17 11.43 -23.01 -5.38
N PRO A 18 12.69 -23.50 -5.43
CA PRO A 18 13.67 -23.17 -4.42
C PRO A 18 13.98 -21.67 -4.46
N MET A 19 13.63 -21.00 -3.37
CA MET A 19 13.80 -19.57 -3.06
C MET A 19 15.22 -19.01 -3.34
N LYS A 20 16.21 -19.90 -3.51
CA LYS A 20 17.61 -19.58 -3.83
C LYS A 20 17.80 -18.91 -5.19
N TYR A 21 16.94 -19.18 -6.18
CA TYR A 21 17.06 -18.56 -7.50
C TYR A 21 16.51 -17.12 -7.56
N SER A 22 15.54 -16.77 -6.71
CA SER A 22 14.97 -15.43 -6.64
C SER A 22 15.96 -14.39 -6.08
N PHE A 23 16.78 -14.80 -5.11
CA PHE A 23 17.76 -13.92 -4.49
C PHE A 23 18.95 -13.61 -5.41
N ILE A 24 19.40 -14.60 -6.19
CA ILE A 24 20.44 -14.43 -7.22
C ILE A 24 19.95 -13.51 -8.34
N LEU A 25 18.68 -13.60 -8.73
CA LEU A 25 18.09 -12.68 -9.71
C LEU A 25 18.08 -11.23 -9.18
N LEU A 26 17.66 -11.01 -7.93
CA LEU A 26 17.67 -9.68 -7.29
C LEU A 26 19.08 -9.08 -7.21
N LEU A 27 20.09 -9.88 -6.85
CA LEU A 27 21.49 -9.45 -6.82
C LEU A 27 22.03 -9.10 -8.22
N LEU A 28 21.72 -9.91 -9.23
CA LEU A 28 22.11 -9.62 -10.62
C LEU A 28 21.44 -8.35 -11.16
N PHE A 29 20.18 -8.08 -10.79
CA PHE A 29 19.49 -6.84 -11.17
C PHE A 29 20.08 -5.60 -10.50
N SER A 30 20.54 -5.69 -9.25
CA SER A 30 21.19 -4.56 -8.55
C SER A 30 22.52 -4.15 -9.18
N ILE A 31 23.26 -5.10 -9.76
CA ILE A 31 24.52 -4.85 -10.49
C ILE A 31 24.25 -4.24 -11.87
N ILE A 32 23.10 -4.54 -12.49
CA ILE A 32 22.74 -3.96 -13.80
C ILE A 32 22.28 -2.49 -13.64
N GLN A 33 21.63 -2.13 -12.53
CA GLN A 33 21.20 -0.74 -12.28
C GLN A 33 22.35 0.25 -12.07
N SER A 34 23.54 -0.19 -11.64
CA SER A 34 24.66 0.73 -11.39
C SER A 34 25.31 1.30 -12.67
N ASN A 35 25.04 0.71 -13.84
CA ASN A 35 25.74 1.06 -15.09
C ASN A 35 24.97 1.98 -16.05
N SER A 36 23.75 2.40 -15.71
CA SER A 36 22.94 3.30 -16.55
C SER A 36 22.79 4.69 -15.94
N GLN A 37 23.91 5.39 -15.71
CA GLN A 37 23.90 6.81 -15.37
C GLN A 37 23.73 7.66 -16.64
N THR A 38 22.48 7.97 -17.01
CA THR A 38 22.18 9.02 -17.98
C THR A 38 22.01 10.35 -17.25
N THR A 39 23.06 11.17 -17.26
CA THR A 39 23.05 12.56 -16.82
C THR A 39 22.38 13.45 -17.88
N SER A 40 21.04 13.53 -17.91
CA SER A 40 20.36 14.64 -18.60
C SER A 40 18.95 14.86 -18.07
N GLU A 41 18.55 16.13 -17.88
CA GLU A 41 17.26 16.58 -17.34
C GLU A 41 16.02 16.31 -18.23
N GLN A 42 16.14 15.46 -19.25
CA GLN A 42 15.01 15.11 -20.12
C GLN A 42 14.49 13.73 -19.74
N ILE A 43 13.15 13.56 -19.76
CA ILE A 43 12.49 12.23 -19.78
C ILE A 43 13.38 11.33 -20.66
N PRO A 44 13.88 10.19 -20.16
CA PRO A 44 14.84 9.40 -20.90
C PRO A 44 14.25 9.21 -22.28
N ASN A 45 14.96 9.66 -23.31
CA ASN A 45 14.61 9.38 -24.70
C ASN A 45 14.90 7.89 -24.98
N THR A 46 14.46 7.01 -24.07
CA THR A 46 14.54 5.59 -24.23
C THR A 46 13.59 5.25 -25.35
N LYS A 47 14.17 5.14 -26.55
CA LYS A 47 13.51 4.55 -27.70
C LYS A 47 12.97 3.20 -27.24
N PHE A 48 11.76 2.86 -27.67
CA PHE A 48 11.13 1.56 -27.40
C PHE A 48 12.12 0.38 -27.46
N ALA A 49 12.97 0.31 -28.48
CA ALA A 49 13.96 -0.76 -28.66
C ALA A 49 15.00 -0.89 -27.52
N ASN A 50 15.28 0.18 -26.78
CA ASN A 50 16.28 0.23 -25.72
C ASN A 50 15.64 0.17 -24.32
N GLY A 51 14.36 -0.24 -24.23
CA GLY A 51 13.56 -0.09 -23.02
C GLY A 51 13.88 -1.02 -21.87
N ILE A 52 14.69 -2.07 -22.08
CA ILE A 52 14.99 -3.09 -21.05
C ILE A 52 15.61 -2.42 -19.82
N SER A 53 15.01 -2.68 -18.65
CA SER A 53 15.44 -2.13 -17.35
C SER A 53 15.43 -0.60 -17.23
N ALA A 54 14.84 0.11 -18.20
CA ALA A 54 14.65 1.55 -18.09
C ALA A 54 13.53 1.88 -17.10
N LEU A 55 13.79 2.83 -16.19
CA LEU A 55 12.76 3.36 -15.28
C LEU A 55 11.58 3.90 -16.08
N SER A 56 10.37 3.44 -15.74
CA SER A 56 9.15 3.93 -16.36
C SER A 56 8.73 5.24 -15.72
N PRO A 57 8.70 6.36 -16.47
CA PRO A 57 8.10 7.58 -15.95
C PRO A 57 6.57 7.53 -15.99
N ILE A 58 5.97 6.54 -16.65
CA ILE A 58 4.52 6.41 -16.82
C ILE A 58 3.89 5.91 -15.52
N PHE A 59 2.74 6.47 -15.14
CA PHE A 59 1.93 6.01 -14.01
C PHE A 59 2.65 5.98 -12.66
N ARG A 60 3.59 6.90 -12.42
CA ARG A 60 4.27 7.00 -11.12
C ARG A 60 3.26 7.12 -9.97
N PRO A 61 3.52 6.51 -8.81
CA PRO A 61 2.66 6.63 -7.64
C PRO A 61 2.48 8.10 -7.22
N TYR A 62 1.30 8.43 -6.71
CA TYR A 62 1.08 9.73 -6.06
C TYR A 62 1.52 9.68 -4.60
N TRP A 63 1.79 10.84 -4.01
CA TRP A 63 2.16 10.92 -2.61
C TRP A 63 1.11 10.32 -1.68
N ALA A 64 -0.16 10.66 -1.90
CA ALA A 64 -1.26 10.15 -1.09
C ALA A 64 -1.72 8.73 -1.48
N ASP A 65 -1.03 8.05 -2.39
CA ASP A 65 -1.35 6.66 -2.74
C ASP A 65 -1.14 5.76 -1.52
N MET A 66 -2.20 5.09 -1.06
CA MET A 66 -2.09 4.20 0.08
C MET A 66 -1.35 2.90 -0.24
N HIS A 67 -1.29 2.52 -1.51
CA HIS A 67 -0.54 1.36 -2.02
C HIS A 67 0.67 1.80 -2.85
N SER A 68 1.31 2.88 -2.41
CA SER A 68 2.44 3.50 -3.10
C SER A 68 3.69 2.63 -3.07
N THR A 69 4.42 2.63 -4.19
CA THR A 69 5.79 2.13 -4.32
C THR A 69 6.84 3.20 -3.95
N ILE A 70 6.42 4.36 -3.42
CA ILE A 70 7.33 5.38 -2.87
C ILE A 70 7.79 4.93 -1.49
N THR A 71 9.10 4.74 -1.31
CA THR A 71 9.68 4.48 0.01
C THR A 71 9.44 5.69 0.92
N ARG A 72 8.88 5.46 2.11
CA ARG A 72 8.44 6.49 3.05
C ARG A 72 8.75 6.11 4.49
N GLY A 73 9.39 7.02 5.23
CA GLY A 73 9.37 7.01 6.69
C GLY A 73 8.35 8.03 7.21
N GLU A 74 7.62 7.69 8.27
CA GLU A 74 6.61 8.55 8.87
C GLU A 74 6.70 8.48 10.40
N VAL A 75 6.64 9.64 11.04
CA VAL A 75 6.35 9.75 12.48
C VAL A 75 4.96 10.38 12.58
N ALA A 76 4.05 9.70 13.27
CA ALA A 76 2.65 10.08 13.30
C ALA A 76 2.04 9.91 14.68
N ILE A 77 0.89 10.56 14.88
CA ILE A 77 -0.03 10.32 15.98
C ILE A 77 -1.35 9.85 15.38
N ALA A 78 -1.95 8.79 15.93
CA ALA A 78 -3.25 8.31 15.48
C ALA A 78 -4.12 7.86 16.64
N LEU A 79 -5.41 7.66 16.33
CA LEU A 79 -6.36 7.01 17.21
C LEU A 79 -5.77 5.68 17.72
N ASN A 80 -5.73 5.54 19.03
CA ASN A 80 -5.29 4.35 19.72
C ASN A 80 -6.45 3.36 19.84
N SER A 81 -6.16 2.06 19.92
CA SER A 81 -7.15 1.03 20.20
C SER A 81 -6.58 0.06 21.21
N VAL A 82 -7.44 -0.46 22.07
CA VAL A 82 -7.14 -1.53 23.03
C VAL A 82 -6.47 -2.74 22.34
N GLU A 83 -6.80 -2.95 21.07
CA GLU A 83 -6.23 -4.00 20.22
C GLU A 83 -4.73 -3.93 19.96
N TYR A 84 -4.11 -2.77 20.19
CA TYR A 84 -2.68 -2.49 20.03
C TYR A 84 -2.13 -1.52 21.08
N ASP A 85 -2.90 -1.21 22.13
CA ASP A 85 -2.45 -0.53 23.34
C ASP A 85 -1.94 -1.55 24.37
N TYR A 86 -0.82 -2.20 24.06
CA TYR A 86 -0.27 -3.24 24.94
C TYR A 86 0.19 -2.69 26.30
N ALA A 87 0.47 -1.38 26.40
CA ALA A 87 0.83 -0.73 27.64
C ALA A 87 -0.41 -0.36 28.49
N ASN A 88 -1.61 -0.54 27.93
CA ASN A 88 -2.91 -0.27 28.55
C ASN A 88 -2.94 1.12 29.23
N LYS A 89 -2.37 2.12 28.56
CA LYS A 89 -2.30 3.49 29.09
C LYS A 89 -3.67 4.17 29.06
N GLY A 90 -4.55 3.73 28.16
CA GLY A 90 -5.86 4.35 27.95
C GLY A 90 -5.78 5.70 27.25
N ASP A 91 -4.65 6.02 26.63
CA ASP A 91 -4.49 7.22 25.81
C ASP A 91 -5.36 7.08 24.55
N ILE A 92 -6.15 8.11 24.24
CA ILE A 92 -6.99 8.13 23.03
C ILE A 92 -6.13 8.16 21.76
N TYR A 93 -4.94 8.77 21.85
CA TYR A 93 -4.03 8.96 20.73
C TYR A 93 -2.65 8.44 21.09
N LYS A 94 -1.99 7.82 20.11
CA LYS A 94 -0.68 7.21 20.31
C LYS A 94 0.30 7.63 19.21
N PRO A 95 1.52 8.08 19.58
CA PRO A 95 2.57 8.30 18.60
C PRO A 95 3.11 6.96 18.10
N PHE A 96 3.49 6.89 16.84
CA PHE A 96 4.08 5.70 16.23
C PHE A 96 5.01 6.08 15.07
N VAL A 97 5.78 5.08 14.63
CA VAL A 97 6.61 5.16 13.45
C VAL A 97 6.05 4.22 12.40
N PHE A 98 6.01 4.68 11.17
CA PHE A 98 5.60 3.88 10.03
C PHE A 98 6.69 3.91 8.96
N ALA A 99 7.08 2.74 8.49
CA ALA A 99 8.02 2.58 7.39
C ALA A 99 7.32 1.86 6.24
N ASN A 100 7.34 2.48 5.06
CA ASN A 100 7.03 1.83 3.79
C ASN A 100 8.33 1.71 2.99
N ILE A 101 8.67 0.50 2.58
CA ILE A 101 9.77 0.22 1.66
C ILE A 101 9.11 -0.26 0.38
N GLY A 102 9.02 0.63 -0.60
CA GLY A 102 8.41 0.36 -1.90
C GLY A 102 9.39 0.59 -3.04
N ALA A 103 9.24 -0.21 -4.10
CA ALA A 103 9.89 0.03 -5.37
C ALA A 103 9.11 -0.58 -6.55
N ASP A 104 9.26 0.05 -7.70
CA ASP A 104 8.89 -0.49 -9.00
C ASP A 104 10.14 -1.01 -9.70
N LEU A 105 10.32 -2.32 -9.78
CA LEU A 105 11.46 -2.87 -10.51
C LEU A 105 11.21 -2.66 -12.01
N PRO A 106 12.08 -1.91 -12.71
CA PRO A 106 11.88 -1.63 -14.13
C PRO A 106 12.18 -2.89 -14.93
N LEU A 107 11.17 -3.42 -15.63
CA LEU A 107 11.38 -4.52 -16.57
C LEU A 107 11.58 -3.95 -17.98
N TRP A 108 10.71 -3.02 -18.38
CA TRP A 108 10.80 -2.38 -19.68
C TRP A 108 10.10 -1.02 -19.69
N SER A 109 10.62 0.01 -20.37
CA SER A 109 9.87 1.24 -20.65
C SER A 109 10.36 1.92 -21.92
N GLY A 110 9.45 2.50 -22.70
CA GLY A 110 9.84 3.23 -23.89
C GLY A 110 8.72 4.01 -24.55
N PHE A 111 9.13 5.04 -25.27
CA PHE A 111 8.24 5.91 -26.05
C PHE A 111 8.42 5.68 -27.55
N PHE A 112 7.34 5.89 -28.31
CA PHE A 112 7.33 5.77 -29.77
C PHE A 112 6.44 6.84 -30.42
N ARG A 113 6.64 7.05 -31.73
CA ARG A 113 6.00 8.11 -32.54
C ARG A 113 6.14 9.49 -31.88
N ASP A 114 7.37 9.98 -31.74
CA ASP A 114 7.69 11.30 -31.16
C ASP A 114 7.10 11.53 -29.76
N LYS A 115 7.15 10.49 -28.92
CA LYS A 115 6.59 10.48 -27.56
C LYS A 115 5.07 10.65 -27.51
N LYS A 116 4.38 10.41 -28.63
CA LYS A 116 2.92 10.37 -28.64
C LYS A 116 2.41 9.20 -27.82
N PHE A 117 3.09 8.06 -27.89
CA PHE A 117 2.74 6.86 -27.16
C PHE A 117 3.89 6.40 -26.29
N GLY A 118 3.55 5.79 -25.16
CA GLY A 118 4.49 5.16 -24.26
C GLY A 118 3.95 3.83 -23.77
N PHE A 119 4.85 2.90 -23.51
CA PHE A 119 4.53 1.66 -22.83
C PHE A 119 5.51 1.50 -21.66
N GLY A 120 5.10 0.76 -20.63
CA GLY A 120 5.93 0.45 -19.48
C GLY A 120 5.53 -0.89 -18.88
N VAL A 121 6.51 -1.60 -18.35
CA VAL A 121 6.35 -2.84 -17.62
C VAL A 121 7.21 -2.75 -16.36
N THR A 122 6.57 -2.85 -15.21
CA THR A 122 7.25 -2.83 -13.90
C THR A 122 6.83 -4.03 -13.07
N LEU A 123 7.64 -4.40 -12.09
CA LEU A 123 7.28 -5.39 -11.08
C LEU A 123 7.21 -4.66 -9.72
N PRO A 124 6.01 -4.32 -9.23
CA PRO A 124 5.86 -3.58 -7.99
C PRO A 124 6.03 -4.51 -6.79
N PHE A 125 6.72 -4.01 -5.78
CA PHE A 125 6.67 -4.58 -4.44
C PHE A 125 6.72 -3.48 -3.41
N PHE A 126 6.05 -3.70 -2.27
CA PHE A 126 6.27 -2.86 -1.11
C PHE A 126 5.93 -3.58 0.19
N VAL A 127 6.59 -3.15 1.26
CA VAL A 127 6.41 -3.63 2.62
C VAL A 127 6.13 -2.44 3.53
N ASP A 128 5.05 -2.54 4.28
CA ASP A 128 4.63 -1.61 5.31
C ASP A 128 4.97 -2.20 6.68
N VAL A 129 5.58 -1.42 7.56
CA VAL A 129 5.84 -1.77 8.96
C VAL A 129 5.35 -0.64 9.85
N TRP A 130 4.39 -0.95 10.70
CA TRP A 130 3.87 -0.07 11.73
C TRP A 130 4.51 -0.45 13.07
N LEU A 131 5.32 0.46 13.59
CA LEU A 131 6.14 0.29 14.79
C LEU A 131 5.69 1.24 15.87
N ASP A 132 5.74 0.76 17.10
CA ASP A 132 5.58 1.58 18.27
C ASP A 132 6.93 1.83 18.93
N MET A 133 7.62 2.88 18.50
CA MET A 133 8.96 3.20 19.04
C MET A 133 8.92 4.04 20.32
N PHE A 134 7.74 4.35 20.85
CA PHE A 134 7.57 5.32 21.95
C PHE A 134 7.25 4.67 23.29
N GLU A 135 7.28 3.35 23.32
CA GLU A 135 7.03 2.60 24.52
C GLU A 135 8.31 2.30 25.31
N ARG A 136 8.13 2.11 26.61
CA ARG A 136 9.25 2.05 27.55
C ARG A 136 9.91 0.68 27.61
N THR A 137 9.14 -0.38 27.40
CA THR A 137 9.61 -1.76 27.61
C THR A 137 10.24 -2.34 26.36
N THR A 138 9.54 -2.21 25.23
CA THR A 138 9.94 -2.74 23.92
C THR A 138 9.48 -1.77 22.84
N ALA A 139 9.98 -1.92 21.61
CA ALA A 139 9.50 -1.17 20.44
C ALA A 139 8.74 -2.12 19.50
N PRO A 140 7.50 -2.53 19.85
CA PRO A 140 6.86 -3.65 19.17
C PRO A 140 6.40 -3.30 17.76
N VAL A 141 6.35 -4.33 16.93
CA VAL A 141 5.68 -4.25 15.62
C VAL A 141 4.18 -4.36 15.86
N ILE A 142 3.43 -3.29 15.59
CA ILE A 142 1.96 -3.35 15.66
C ILE A 142 1.42 -4.13 14.46
N ASN A 143 1.89 -3.79 13.27
CA ASN A 143 1.48 -4.44 12.03
C ASN A 143 2.63 -4.48 11.03
N SER A 144 2.64 -5.51 10.22
CA SER A 144 3.37 -5.55 8.97
C SER A 144 2.41 -5.95 7.86
N ALA A 145 2.57 -5.34 6.69
CA ALA A 145 1.85 -5.75 5.50
C ALA A 145 2.83 -5.77 4.34
N TYR A 146 2.64 -6.68 3.40
CA TYR A 146 3.41 -6.70 2.18
C TYR A 146 2.50 -6.88 0.98
N ARG A 147 2.92 -6.31 -0.15
CA ARG A 147 2.27 -6.52 -1.43
C ARG A 147 3.29 -6.83 -2.50
N PHE A 148 3.01 -7.88 -3.26
CA PHE A 148 3.82 -8.30 -4.40
C PHE A 148 2.92 -8.42 -5.63
N GLY A 149 3.32 -7.78 -6.72
CA GLY A 149 2.65 -7.91 -8.01
C GLY A 149 3.31 -8.95 -8.90
N LEU A 150 2.54 -9.48 -9.85
CA LEU A 150 3.07 -9.84 -11.16
C LEU A 150 3.43 -8.57 -11.95
N PRO A 151 4.10 -8.70 -13.11
CA PRO A 151 4.36 -7.54 -13.96
C PRO A 151 3.10 -6.71 -14.24
N GLU A 152 3.20 -5.41 -13.98
CA GLU A 152 2.20 -4.40 -14.30
C GLU A 152 2.46 -3.84 -15.69
N PHE A 153 1.39 -3.61 -16.45
CA PHE A 153 1.46 -3.05 -17.79
C PHE A 153 0.91 -1.64 -17.79
N MET A 154 1.69 -0.72 -18.34
CA MET A 154 1.35 0.70 -18.40
C MET A 154 1.33 1.17 -19.84
N PHE A 155 0.27 1.87 -20.21
CA PHE A 155 0.14 2.53 -21.51
C PHE A 155 -0.03 4.02 -21.32
N TYR A 156 0.58 4.81 -22.19
CA TYR A 156 0.50 6.26 -22.21
C TYR A 156 0.14 6.76 -23.60
N HIS A 157 -0.72 7.77 -23.67
CA HIS A 157 -1.02 8.48 -24.90
C HIS A 157 -1.13 9.99 -24.66
N LYS A 158 -0.31 10.75 -25.39
CA LYS A 158 -0.35 12.20 -25.47
C LYS A 158 -1.32 12.65 -26.56
N LEU A 159 -2.23 13.56 -26.21
CA LEU A 159 -3.22 14.10 -27.15
C LEU A 159 -2.59 15.19 -28.03
N ASP A 160 -2.91 15.17 -29.33
CA ASP A 160 -2.44 16.21 -30.27
C ASP A 160 -3.08 17.57 -29.96
N LYS A 161 -4.40 17.55 -29.69
CA LYS A 161 -5.18 18.72 -29.27
C LYS A 161 -5.67 18.50 -27.85
N LYS A 162 -5.39 19.47 -26.98
CA LYS A 162 -5.87 19.45 -25.60
C LYS A 162 -7.39 19.61 -25.61
N PHE A 163 -8.09 18.76 -24.86
CA PHE A 163 -9.54 18.84 -24.68
C PHE A 163 -9.85 19.11 -23.21
N MET A 164 -10.55 20.21 -22.91
CA MET A 164 -10.88 20.61 -21.54
C MET A 164 -9.67 20.62 -20.57
N GLY A 165 -8.49 21.00 -21.07
CA GLY A 165 -7.25 21.00 -20.28
C GLY A 165 -6.58 19.63 -20.10
N ILE A 166 -7.18 18.54 -20.60
CA ILE A 166 -6.58 17.20 -20.66
C ILE A 166 -5.51 17.18 -21.76
N LYS A 167 -4.30 16.74 -21.40
CA LYS A 167 -3.10 16.72 -22.26
C LYS A 167 -2.70 15.30 -22.65
N ASN A 168 -2.99 14.33 -21.80
CA ASN A 168 -2.65 12.93 -21.97
C ASN A 168 -3.54 12.06 -21.08
N TYR A 169 -3.55 10.76 -21.35
CA TYR A 169 -4.06 9.75 -20.43
C TYR A 169 -3.09 8.57 -20.36
N SER A 170 -3.13 7.85 -19.24
CA SER A 170 -2.42 6.59 -19.06
C SER A 170 -3.32 5.54 -18.41
N ILE A 171 -3.03 4.28 -18.69
CA ILE A 171 -3.74 3.12 -18.17
C ILE A 171 -2.70 2.20 -17.54
N ARG A 172 -2.98 1.70 -16.34
CA ARG A 172 -2.19 0.67 -15.66
C ARG A 172 -3.06 -0.55 -15.41
N LEU A 173 -2.57 -1.72 -15.80
CA LEU A 173 -3.17 -3.01 -15.50
C LEU A 173 -2.20 -3.85 -14.69
N SER A 174 -2.62 -4.24 -13.49
CA SER A 174 -1.98 -5.27 -12.70
C SER A 174 -2.85 -6.52 -12.69
N PRO A 175 -2.50 -7.58 -13.42
CA PRO A 175 -3.34 -8.76 -13.53
C PRO A 175 -3.44 -9.53 -12.20
N MET A 176 -2.39 -9.49 -11.38
CA MET A 176 -2.37 -10.16 -10.10
C MET A 176 -1.45 -9.43 -9.14
N LYS A 177 -1.97 -9.09 -7.96
CA LYS A 177 -1.24 -8.69 -6.77
C LYS A 177 -1.66 -9.59 -5.64
N HIS A 178 -0.74 -9.84 -4.74
CA HIS A 178 -0.99 -10.49 -3.47
C HIS A 178 -0.77 -9.48 -2.36
N GLU A 179 -1.71 -9.36 -1.44
CA GLU A 179 -1.55 -8.62 -0.18
C GLU A 179 -1.64 -9.59 0.98
N CYS A 180 -0.72 -9.46 1.93
CA CYS A 180 -0.72 -10.21 3.17
C CYS A 180 -0.34 -9.31 4.35
N THR A 181 -0.83 -9.65 5.53
CA THR A 181 -0.59 -8.86 6.75
C THR A 181 -0.32 -9.75 7.94
N HIS A 182 0.56 -9.31 8.83
CA HIS A 182 0.87 -9.96 10.09
C HIS A 182 0.90 -8.92 11.21
N ILE A 183 0.51 -9.34 12.42
CA ILE A 183 0.77 -8.57 13.63
C ILE A 183 2.09 -8.99 14.26
N GLY A 184 2.69 -8.10 15.04
CA GLY A 184 3.89 -8.46 15.81
C GLY A 184 3.62 -9.59 16.80
N ASP A 185 4.70 -10.27 17.14
CA ASP A 185 4.71 -11.33 18.13
C ASP A 185 4.36 -10.80 19.52
N GLU A 186 4.87 -9.63 19.92
CA GLU A 186 4.52 -9.04 21.22
C GLU A 186 3.02 -8.78 21.33
N LEU A 187 2.41 -8.30 20.25
CA LEU A 187 0.97 -8.04 20.24
C LEU A 187 0.14 -9.33 20.24
N THR A 188 0.63 -10.36 19.55
CA THR A 188 -0.01 -11.69 19.54
C THR A 188 0.03 -12.32 20.93
N ILE A 189 1.19 -12.24 21.61
CA ILE A 189 1.38 -12.72 22.97
C ILE A 189 0.47 -11.95 23.93
N TYR A 190 0.47 -10.61 23.87
CA TYR A 190 -0.40 -9.76 24.67
C TYR A 190 -1.88 -10.17 24.54
N ARG A 191 -2.38 -10.30 23.30
CA ARG A 191 -3.78 -10.70 23.05
C ARG A 191 -4.10 -12.06 23.65
N LYS A 192 -3.17 -13.00 23.58
CA LYS A 192 -3.32 -14.34 24.15
C LYS A 192 -3.34 -14.32 25.68
N GLU A 193 -2.42 -13.58 26.29
CA GLU A 193 -2.33 -13.43 27.75
C GLU A 193 -3.55 -12.71 28.33
N MET A 194 -4.08 -11.73 27.61
CA MET A 194 -5.29 -11.00 27.98
C MET A 194 -6.58 -11.77 27.66
N GLY A 195 -6.50 -12.95 27.03
CA GLY A 195 -7.67 -13.78 26.75
C GLY A 195 -8.58 -13.28 25.63
N PHE A 196 -8.04 -12.58 24.63
CA PHE A 196 -8.82 -12.13 23.47
C PHE A 196 -9.34 -13.36 22.69
N PRO A 197 -10.62 -13.38 22.28
CA PRO A 197 -11.20 -14.48 21.51
C PRO A 197 -10.64 -14.57 20.08
N LEU A 198 -10.05 -13.47 19.59
CA LEU A 198 -9.32 -13.40 18.31
C LEU A 198 -7.89 -12.94 18.57
N THR A 199 -6.94 -13.88 18.46
CA THR A 199 -5.52 -13.53 18.60
C THR A 199 -4.98 -12.94 17.30
N ARG A 200 -5.39 -13.49 16.15
CA ARG A 200 -4.95 -13.06 14.82
C ARG A 200 -6.05 -13.28 13.78
N VAL A 201 -6.10 -12.40 12.78
CA VAL A 201 -6.92 -12.57 11.58
C VAL A 201 -6.02 -12.65 10.35
N ASN A 202 -6.24 -13.62 9.48
CA ASN A 202 -5.49 -13.76 8.24
C ASN A 202 -6.07 -12.85 7.17
N VAL A 203 -5.40 -11.73 6.94
CA VAL A 203 -5.63 -10.87 5.78
C VAL A 203 -4.60 -11.29 4.72
N SER A 204 -5.05 -12.11 3.77
CA SER A 204 -4.19 -12.68 2.74
C SER A 204 -5.02 -12.98 1.50
N TYR A 205 -4.89 -12.17 0.45
CA TYR A 205 -5.73 -12.29 -0.74
C TYR A 205 -4.99 -11.90 -2.02
N ASN A 206 -5.50 -12.41 -3.13
CA ASN A 206 -5.08 -12.02 -4.47
C ASN A 206 -6.12 -11.10 -5.10
N TYR A 207 -5.68 -10.04 -5.78
CA TYR A 207 -6.55 -9.13 -6.51
C TYR A 207 -5.94 -8.68 -7.84
N ALA A 208 -6.78 -8.27 -8.78
CA ALA A 208 -6.40 -7.53 -9.98
C ALA A 208 -6.67 -6.04 -9.76
N GLU A 209 -5.92 -5.17 -10.43
CA GLU A 209 -6.08 -3.72 -10.33
C GLU A 209 -6.02 -3.08 -11.71
N LEU A 210 -6.99 -2.21 -12.00
CA LEU A 210 -7.02 -1.37 -13.19
C LEU A 210 -7.04 0.09 -12.76
N GLY A 211 -6.12 0.88 -13.30
CA GLY A 211 -6.03 2.31 -13.04
C GLY A 211 -6.03 3.13 -14.33
N ILE A 212 -6.72 4.26 -14.31
CA ILE A 212 -6.74 5.24 -15.40
C ILE A 212 -6.33 6.58 -14.83
N THR A 213 -5.33 7.22 -15.45
CA THR A 213 -4.84 8.54 -15.09
C THR A 213 -5.08 9.52 -16.23
N ILE A 214 -5.54 10.73 -15.91
CA ILE A 214 -5.55 11.86 -16.84
C ILE A 214 -4.51 12.88 -16.41
N ASN A 215 -3.87 13.50 -17.40
CA ASN A 215 -2.74 14.42 -17.18
C ASN A 215 -1.65 13.77 -16.34
N ASP A 216 -1.23 12.55 -16.67
CA ASP A 216 -0.09 11.88 -16.05
C ASP A 216 1.13 12.84 -16.06
N PRO A 217 1.73 13.14 -14.88
CA PRO A 217 2.84 14.07 -14.79
C PRO A 217 4.12 13.53 -15.43
N LEU A 218 4.19 12.21 -15.64
CA LEU A 218 5.43 11.51 -15.95
C LEU A 218 6.51 11.85 -14.91
N ASP A 219 7.65 12.39 -15.36
CA ASP A 219 8.69 13.00 -14.52
C ASP A 219 8.78 14.54 -14.68
N SER A 220 7.71 15.17 -15.18
CA SER A 220 7.74 16.60 -15.46
C SER A 220 7.89 17.44 -14.19
N LYS A 221 8.71 18.49 -14.27
CA LYS A 221 8.76 19.57 -13.27
C LYS A 221 7.61 20.59 -13.44
N ALA A 222 6.88 20.54 -14.56
CA ALA A 222 5.88 21.54 -14.88
C ALA A 222 4.66 21.49 -13.96
N ARG A 223 3.96 22.63 -13.89
CA ARG A 223 2.67 22.74 -13.21
C ARG A 223 1.69 21.74 -13.82
N ASN A 224 1.15 20.85 -12.99
CA ASN A 224 0.26 19.79 -13.45
C ASN A 224 -0.81 19.47 -12.41
N HIS A 225 -2.03 19.26 -12.88
CA HIS A 225 -3.14 18.70 -12.12
C HIS A 225 -3.42 17.32 -12.71
N SER A 226 -3.22 16.29 -11.92
CA SER A 226 -3.37 14.90 -12.33
C SER A 226 -4.45 14.22 -11.52
N PHE A 227 -5.27 13.42 -12.17
CA PHE A 227 -6.35 12.68 -11.53
C PHE A 227 -6.24 11.22 -11.93
N ARG A 228 -6.42 10.32 -10.97
CA ARG A 228 -6.38 8.88 -11.20
C ARG A 228 -7.59 8.22 -10.57
N TYR A 229 -8.25 7.36 -11.31
CA TYR A 229 -9.26 6.46 -10.76
C TYR A 229 -8.76 5.02 -10.87
N SER A 230 -9.01 4.20 -9.86
CA SER A 230 -8.57 2.81 -9.85
C SER A 230 -9.60 1.91 -9.18
N ILE A 231 -9.70 0.68 -9.69
CA ILE A 231 -10.57 -0.38 -9.16
C ILE A 231 -9.70 -1.59 -8.86
N MET A 232 -9.92 -2.18 -7.68
CA MET A 232 -9.35 -3.44 -7.23
C MET A 232 -10.47 -4.50 -7.20
N ILE A 233 -10.18 -5.69 -7.71
CA ILE A 233 -11.14 -6.79 -7.79
C ILE A 233 -10.45 -8.05 -7.25
N LEU A 234 -11.06 -8.72 -6.27
CA LEU A 234 -10.57 -10.01 -5.75
C LEU A 234 -10.48 -11.07 -6.85
N HIS A 235 -9.51 -11.98 -6.77
CA HIS A 235 -9.48 -13.15 -7.65
C HIS A 235 -10.45 -14.23 -7.18
N ASP A 236 -10.52 -14.48 -5.88
CA ASP A 236 -11.40 -15.48 -5.28
C ASP A 236 -12.44 -14.80 -4.39
N PHE A 237 -13.65 -14.64 -4.91
CA PHE A 237 -14.75 -14.01 -4.19
C PHE A 237 -15.25 -14.86 -3.02
N SER A 238 -15.01 -16.18 -3.03
CA SER A 238 -15.45 -17.08 -1.96
C SER A 238 -14.59 -16.97 -0.71
N GLN A 239 -13.32 -16.57 -0.85
CA GLN A 239 -12.38 -16.38 0.26
C GLN A 239 -12.48 -14.98 0.89
N GLY A 240 -12.90 -13.96 0.12
CA GLY A 240 -12.98 -12.59 0.59
C GLY A 240 -11.60 -11.96 0.88
N TRP A 241 -11.60 -10.84 1.61
CA TRP A 241 -10.37 -10.12 1.99
C TRP A 241 -9.68 -10.69 3.25
N TYR A 242 -10.36 -11.53 4.02
CA TYR A 242 -9.83 -12.05 5.28
C TYR A 242 -10.49 -13.37 5.67
N SER A 243 -9.75 -14.17 6.43
CA SER A 243 -10.19 -15.43 7.01
C SER A 243 -9.56 -15.65 8.39
N ILE A 244 -9.97 -16.70 9.08
CA ILE A 244 -9.36 -17.13 10.34
C ILE A 244 -9.11 -18.62 10.33
N LEU A 245 -7.99 -19.05 10.90
CA LEU A 245 -7.72 -20.45 11.14
C LEU A 245 -8.22 -20.87 12.53
N PRO A 246 -8.68 -22.12 12.72
CA PRO A 246 -9.19 -22.60 14.01
C PRO A 246 -8.20 -22.48 15.19
N ASN A 247 -6.90 -22.43 14.92
CA ASN A 247 -5.84 -22.26 15.93
C ASN A 247 -5.51 -20.79 16.24
N GLU A 248 -6.11 -19.83 15.53
CA GLU A 248 -5.85 -18.38 15.68
C GLU A 248 -7.00 -17.63 16.37
N GLY A 249 -8.16 -18.29 16.55
CA GLY A 249 -9.28 -17.77 17.32
C GLY A 249 -10.60 -18.45 16.98
N ASP A 250 -11.69 -17.92 17.52
CA ASP A 250 -13.03 -18.43 17.26
C ASP A 250 -13.48 -18.13 15.82
N THR A 251 -13.62 -19.20 15.03
CA THR A 251 -14.09 -19.13 13.62
C THR A 251 -15.50 -18.58 13.46
N GLN A 252 -16.33 -18.58 14.51
CA GLN A 252 -17.70 -18.05 14.46
C GLN A 252 -17.73 -16.52 14.49
N LEU A 253 -16.65 -15.87 14.96
CA LEU A 253 -16.55 -14.42 15.07
C LEU A 253 -16.06 -13.74 13.77
N VAL A 254 -15.65 -14.52 12.77
CA VAL A 254 -15.09 -14.02 11.51
C VAL A 254 -15.88 -14.58 10.34
N VAL A 255 -16.68 -13.73 9.72
CA VAL A 255 -17.36 -14.05 8.45
C VAL A 255 -16.50 -13.52 7.30
N PRO A 256 -16.11 -14.36 6.32
CA PRO A 256 -15.37 -13.90 5.14
C PRO A 256 -16.07 -12.73 4.45
N SER A 257 -15.28 -11.80 3.92
CA SER A 257 -15.83 -10.63 3.24
C SER A 257 -16.72 -11.04 2.06
N LYS A 258 -17.86 -10.35 1.92
CA LYS A 258 -18.80 -10.51 0.81
C LYS A 258 -18.62 -9.46 -0.27
N ILE A 259 -17.72 -8.49 -0.10
CA ILE A 259 -17.61 -7.34 -1.01
C ILE A 259 -16.31 -7.39 -1.81
N PRO A 260 -16.31 -7.91 -3.05
CA PRO A 260 -15.09 -8.27 -3.75
C PRO A 260 -14.37 -7.11 -4.46
N ILE A 261 -14.92 -5.90 -4.38
CA ILE A 261 -14.45 -4.74 -5.13
C ILE A 261 -14.13 -3.59 -4.19
N GLU A 262 -12.98 -2.96 -4.39
CA GLU A 262 -12.64 -1.66 -3.81
C GLU A 262 -12.31 -0.68 -4.93
N SER A 263 -12.52 0.60 -4.71
CA SER A 263 -12.13 1.63 -5.67
C SER A 263 -11.60 2.86 -4.96
N TYR A 264 -10.81 3.65 -5.69
CA TYR A 264 -10.26 4.89 -5.16
C TYR A 264 -10.03 5.91 -6.27
N LEU A 265 -10.16 7.17 -5.88
CA LEU A 265 -9.91 8.34 -6.69
C LEU A 265 -8.75 9.10 -6.06
N GLN A 266 -7.76 9.47 -6.86
CA GLN A 266 -6.60 10.23 -6.44
C GLN A 266 -6.47 11.52 -7.23
N TYR A 267 -5.90 12.52 -6.56
CA TYR A 267 -5.52 13.79 -7.13
C TYR A 267 -4.07 14.10 -6.75
N GLN A 268 -3.32 14.67 -7.69
CA GLN A 268 -2.03 15.28 -7.40
C GLN A 268 -1.84 16.57 -8.17
N TYR A 269 -1.59 17.63 -7.42
CA TYR A 269 -1.02 18.87 -7.91
C TYR A 269 0.47 18.90 -7.67
N GLN A 270 1.20 19.38 -8.66
CA GLN A 270 2.63 19.66 -8.53
C GLN A 270 3.00 20.96 -9.24
N SER A 271 3.92 21.73 -8.65
CA SER A 271 4.45 22.96 -9.26
C SER A 271 5.84 23.30 -8.75
N ASN A 272 6.71 23.78 -9.62
CA ASN A 272 8.03 24.27 -9.22
C ASN A 272 7.93 25.49 -8.30
N VAL A 273 8.77 25.52 -7.27
CA VAL A 273 8.93 26.66 -6.36
C VAL A 273 9.97 27.62 -6.96
N GLY A 274 9.58 28.28 -8.06
CA GLY A 274 10.43 29.20 -8.82
C GLY A 274 10.97 28.62 -10.13
N LYS A 275 11.37 29.50 -11.06
CA LYS A 275 11.67 29.13 -12.46
C LYS A 275 12.88 28.21 -12.64
N LYS A 276 13.89 28.30 -11.77
CA LYS A 276 15.13 27.50 -11.82
C LYS A 276 15.31 26.60 -10.60
N SER A 277 14.28 26.45 -9.79
CA SER A 277 14.37 25.67 -8.56
C SER A 277 14.28 24.18 -8.84
N HIS A 278 15.06 23.42 -8.09
CA HIS A 278 14.95 21.96 -8.00
C HIS A 278 13.87 21.53 -6.99
N LEU A 279 13.22 22.50 -6.34
CA LEU A 279 12.15 22.25 -5.39
C LEU A 279 10.78 22.32 -6.07
N GLN A 280 9.93 21.34 -5.77
CA GLN A 280 8.57 21.26 -6.29
C GLN A 280 7.59 21.13 -5.12
N ALA A 281 6.61 22.02 -5.06
CA ALA A 281 5.49 21.91 -4.13
C ALA A 281 4.51 20.85 -4.65
N ILE A 282 4.01 20.02 -3.73
CA ILE A 282 3.08 18.94 -4.02
C ILE A 282 1.91 18.99 -3.04
N MET A 283 0.72 18.79 -3.60
CA MET A 283 -0.50 18.49 -2.85
C MET A 283 -1.12 17.25 -3.47
N SER A 284 -1.41 16.24 -2.67
CA SER A 284 -1.95 14.98 -3.12
C SER A 284 -3.08 14.52 -2.20
N ALA A 285 -4.08 13.88 -2.78
CA ALA A 285 -5.22 13.34 -2.06
C ALA A 285 -5.61 11.98 -2.65
N GLU A 286 -6.08 11.07 -1.80
CA GLU A 286 -6.76 9.84 -2.18
C GLU A 286 -8.07 9.75 -1.39
N VAL A 287 -9.17 9.50 -2.09
CA VAL A 287 -10.45 9.08 -1.50
C VAL A 287 -10.65 7.63 -1.90
N ARG A 288 -10.71 6.74 -0.91
CA ARG A 288 -10.82 5.30 -1.12
C ARG A 288 -12.13 4.78 -0.54
N TYR A 289 -12.90 4.08 -1.36
CA TYR A 289 -14.10 3.38 -0.94
C TYR A 289 -13.76 1.90 -0.71
N ARG A 290 -13.57 1.55 0.57
CA ARG A 290 -13.02 0.25 0.98
C ARG A 290 -13.92 -0.50 1.96
N SER A 291 -13.69 -1.80 2.08
CA SER A 291 -14.38 -2.64 3.08
C SER A 291 -13.82 -2.38 4.47
N LYS A 292 -14.70 -2.11 5.43
CA LYS A 292 -14.45 -2.31 6.86
C LYS A 292 -14.65 -3.79 7.16
N TYR A 293 -13.68 -4.45 7.79
CA TYR A 293 -13.79 -5.89 8.04
C TYR A 293 -14.81 -6.22 9.13
N GLY A 294 -15.67 -7.20 8.89
CA GLY A 294 -16.86 -7.50 9.70
C GLY A 294 -16.63 -8.37 10.93
N TYR A 295 -15.39 -8.59 11.37
CA TYR A 295 -15.11 -9.28 12.63
C TYR A 295 -15.13 -8.31 13.82
N ALA A 296 -15.23 -8.89 15.02
CA ALA A 296 -15.25 -8.16 16.28
C ALA A 296 -14.02 -7.23 16.37
N SER A 297 -14.29 -5.94 16.59
CA SER A 297 -13.26 -4.98 16.97
C SER A 297 -13.33 -4.85 18.48
N PHE A 298 -12.20 -4.99 19.17
CA PHE A 298 -12.12 -4.84 20.63
C PHE A 298 -12.02 -3.36 21.04
N PHE A 299 -12.56 -2.47 20.21
CA PHE A 299 -12.48 -1.03 20.39
C PHE A 299 -13.58 -0.57 21.35
N ASN A 300 -13.19 -0.11 22.54
CA ASN A 300 -14.07 0.68 23.40
C ASN A 300 -13.69 2.15 23.26
N PHE A 301 -14.67 3.06 23.15
CA PHE A 301 -14.45 4.51 23.10
C PHE A 301 -13.74 5.05 24.36
N THR A 302 -13.68 4.26 25.43
CA THR A 302 -12.96 4.57 26.68
C THR A 302 -11.48 4.20 26.64
N GLY A 303 -10.99 3.53 25.58
CA GLY A 303 -9.59 3.14 25.44
C GLY A 303 -9.10 2.06 26.41
N LYS A 304 -10.01 1.43 27.19
CA LYS A 304 -9.64 0.41 28.19
C LYS A 304 -10.16 -0.96 27.81
N TYR A 305 -9.30 -1.97 28.02
CA TYR A 305 -9.71 -3.37 28.01
C TYR A 305 -10.49 -3.69 29.29
N ASP A 306 -11.67 -4.29 29.14
CA ASP A 306 -12.47 -4.82 30.24
C ASP A 306 -12.78 -6.29 29.93
N SER A 307 -12.04 -7.19 30.58
CA SER A 307 -12.19 -8.65 30.40
C SER A 307 -13.55 -9.16 30.83
N GLU A 308 -14.25 -8.45 31.72
CA GLU A 308 -15.56 -8.85 32.23
C GLU A 308 -16.70 -8.46 31.28
N ARG A 309 -16.42 -7.64 30.25
CA ARG A 309 -17.39 -7.14 29.28
C ARG A 309 -17.11 -7.60 27.85
N MET A 310 -16.50 -8.79 27.70
CA MET A 310 -16.32 -9.44 26.40
C MET A 310 -17.66 -9.71 25.66
N ASP A 311 -18.79 -9.74 26.39
CA ASP A 311 -20.12 -9.86 25.79
C ASP A 311 -20.59 -8.55 25.09
N ASP A 312 -19.97 -7.40 25.39
CA ASP A 312 -20.26 -6.09 24.79
C ASP A 312 -19.47 -5.86 23.48
N LEU A 313 -18.79 -6.88 22.94
CA LEU A 313 -18.03 -6.76 21.69
C LEU A 313 -18.94 -6.34 20.54
N LEU A 314 -18.73 -5.12 20.05
CA LEU A 314 -19.39 -4.58 18.87
C LEU A 314 -18.88 -5.33 17.63
N GLN A 315 -19.49 -6.48 17.33
CA GLN A 315 -19.37 -7.12 16.03
C GLN A 315 -20.17 -6.28 15.03
N MET A 316 -19.55 -5.21 14.53
CA MET A 316 -20.15 -4.42 13.47
C MET A 316 -20.02 -5.22 12.16
N PRO A 317 -21.12 -5.41 11.40
CA PRO A 317 -21.10 -6.12 10.13
C PRO A 317 -20.11 -5.46 9.16
N GLU A 318 -19.66 -6.20 8.15
CA GLU A 318 -18.90 -5.61 7.05
C GLU A 318 -19.77 -4.55 6.35
N TYR A 319 -19.19 -3.38 6.09
CA TYR A 319 -19.78 -2.34 5.27
C TYR A 319 -18.70 -1.58 4.50
N LYS A 320 -19.11 -0.81 3.50
CA LYS A 320 -18.20 0.07 2.77
C LYS A 320 -18.14 1.44 3.43
N ALA A 321 -16.91 1.94 3.57
CA ALA A 321 -16.66 3.26 4.09
C ALA A 321 -15.68 4.01 3.17
N ALA A 322 -15.90 5.32 3.06
CA ALA A 322 -14.94 6.21 2.44
C ALA A 322 -13.84 6.56 3.46
N GLY A 323 -12.59 6.45 3.04
CA GLY A 323 -11.44 7.02 3.72
C GLY A 323 -10.79 8.09 2.86
N VAL A 324 -10.19 9.08 3.50
CA VAL A 324 -9.48 10.19 2.86
C VAL A 324 -8.04 10.21 3.37
N ASN A 325 -7.08 10.20 2.45
CA ASN A 325 -5.66 10.37 2.72
C ASN A 325 -5.21 11.67 2.03
N LEU A 326 -4.62 12.58 2.77
CA LEU A 326 -4.14 13.88 2.28
C LEU A 326 -2.65 13.99 2.56
N MET A 327 -1.90 14.51 1.59
CA MET A 327 -0.49 14.84 1.75
C MET A 327 -0.18 16.19 1.11
N PHE A 328 0.58 17.03 1.81
CA PHE A 328 1.08 18.30 1.27
C PHE A 328 2.52 18.54 1.70
N GLY A 329 3.34 19.08 0.80
CA GLY A 329 4.74 19.33 1.11
C GLY A 329 5.55 19.72 -0.10
N ALA A 330 6.85 19.41 -0.07
CA ALA A 330 7.76 19.73 -1.15
C ALA A 330 8.78 18.61 -1.38
N ARG A 331 9.16 18.41 -2.64
CA ARG A 331 10.28 17.53 -3.03
C ARG A 331 11.42 18.27 -3.68
N TYR A 332 12.62 17.84 -3.36
CA TYR A 332 13.84 18.18 -4.06
C TYR A 332 14.09 17.15 -5.16
N ILE A 333 14.32 17.64 -6.39
CA ILE A 333 14.63 16.85 -7.57
C ILE A 333 16.12 16.98 -7.86
N ASN A 334 16.87 15.91 -7.62
CA ASN A 334 18.33 15.96 -7.76
C ASN A 334 18.72 16.16 -9.25
N PRO A 335 19.43 17.24 -9.61
CA PRO A 335 19.85 17.46 -11.00
C PRO A 335 20.93 16.47 -11.48
N LYS A 336 21.68 15.85 -10.55
CA LYS A 336 22.78 14.94 -10.85
C LYS A 336 22.33 13.48 -10.95
N LEU A 337 21.25 13.12 -10.24
CA LEU A 337 20.73 11.76 -10.17
C LEU A 337 19.31 11.75 -10.77
N TYR A 338 19.23 11.44 -12.06
CA TYR A 338 17.95 11.35 -12.77
C TYR A 338 17.02 10.32 -12.10
N GLY A 339 15.74 10.67 -11.93
CA GLY A 339 14.72 9.82 -11.30
C GLY A 339 14.62 9.96 -9.77
N TYR A 340 15.72 10.25 -9.09
CA TYR A 340 15.77 10.30 -7.63
C TYR A 340 15.26 11.63 -7.06
N LYS A 341 14.28 11.55 -6.15
CA LYS A 341 13.67 12.71 -5.50
C LYS A 341 13.52 12.44 -4.00
N ILE A 342 13.74 13.47 -3.18
CA ILE A 342 13.53 13.40 -1.73
C ILE A 342 12.46 14.41 -1.37
N GLY A 343 11.43 13.97 -0.66
CA GLY A 343 10.29 14.79 -0.26
C GLY A 343 10.10 14.85 1.24
N VAL A 344 9.57 15.96 1.72
CA VAL A 344 9.00 16.08 3.07
C VAL A 344 7.54 16.50 2.91
N ALA A 345 6.65 15.83 3.63
CA ALA A 345 5.23 16.11 3.59
C ALA A 345 4.57 15.98 4.96
N PHE A 346 3.53 16.76 5.17
CA PHE A 346 2.53 16.49 6.20
C PHE A 346 1.47 15.57 5.63
N ARG A 347 1.05 14.59 6.43
CA ARG A 347 0.01 13.62 6.07
C ARG A 347 -1.15 13.71 7.06
N GLY A 348 -2.36 13.65 6.53
CA GLY A 348 -3.59 13.48 7.31
C GLY A 348 -4.41 12.34 6.76
N TYR A 349 -4.99 11.52 7.64
CA TYR A 349 -5.86 10.42 7.27
C TYR A 349 -7.12 10.40 8.13
N LEU A 350 -8.25 10.06 7.51
CA LEU A 350 -9.53 9.82 8.18
C LEU A 350 -10.29 8.71 7.47
N GLY A 351 -10.77 7.69 8.18
CA GLY A 351 -11.59 6.64 7.59
C GLY A 351 -11.55 5.33 8.38
N VAL A 352 -11.55 4.20 7.68
CA VAL A 352 -11.27 2.89 8.26
C VAL A 352 -9.77 2.76 8.49
N ASN A 353 -9.32 2.18 9.61
CA ASN A 353 -7.89 2.01 9.85
C ASN A 353 -7.23 1.31 8.64
N PRO A 354 -6.20 1.92 8.03
CA PRO A 354 -5.69 1.44 6.76
C PRO A 354 -4.80 0.19 6.88
N TYR A 355 -4.34 -0.11 8.09
CA TYR A 355 -3.23 -1.02 8.38
C TYR A 355 -3.71 -2.44 8.66
N GLY A 356 -3.44 -3.32 7.71
CA GLY A 356 -3.62 -4.77 7.81
C GLY A 356 -4.92 -5.24 8.46
N GLN A 357 -4.81 -6.08 9.50
CA GLN A 357 -5.96 -6.59 10.24
C GLN A 357 -6.72 -5.52 11.05
N PHE A 358 -6.17 -4.33 11.26
CA PHE A 358 -6.89 -3.32 12.04
C PHE A 358 -8.00 -2.64 11.24
N ARG A 359 -8.24 -3.02 9.98
CA ARG A 359 -9.35 -2.57 9.13
C ARG A 359 -10.75 -2.90 9.68
N SER A 360 -10.87 -3.56 10.83
CA SER A 360 -12.08 -3.64 11.63
C SER A 360 -12.37 -2.35 12.43
N THR A 361 -11.39 -1.45 12.60
CA THR A 361 -11.53 -0.21 13.37
C THR A 361 -12.07 0.92 12.47
N PRO A 362 -13.29 1.43 12.72
CA PRO A 362 -13.86 2.57 12.01
C PRO A 362 -13.35 3.90 12.58
N PHE A 363 -13.62 5.01 11.88
CA PHE A 363 -13.32 6.39 12.33
C PHE A 363 -11.86 6.62 12.75
N TYR A 364 -10.94 5.80 12.25
CA TYR A 364 -9.53 5.94 12.45
C TYR A 364 -9.05 7.24 11.82
N ASN A 365 -8.25 7.98 12.58
CA ASN A 365 -7.65 9.20 12.12
C ASN A 365 -6.19 9.28 12.54
N GLN A 366 -5.40 9.98 11.73
CA GLN A 366 -3.96 10.06 11.86
C GLN A 366 -3.44 11.39 11.31
N LEU A 367 -2.44 11.94 11.98
CA LEU A 367 -1.63 13.07 11.52
C LEU A 367 -0.15 12.70 11.61
N GLY A 368 0.63 13.00 10.58
CA GLY A 368 2.04 12.62 10.54
C GLY A 368 2.91 13.52 9.69
N ILE A 369 4.21 13.39 9.89
CA ILE A 369 5.25 13.98 9.03
C ILE A 369 5.96 12.84 8.34
N CYS A 370 6.08 12.94 7.03
CA CYS A 370 6.65 11.93 6.15
C CYS A 370 7.93 12.43 5.50
N LEU A 371 8.95 11.57 5.48
CA LEU A 371 10.11 11.65 4.61
C LEU A 371 9.91 10.65 3.47
N LEU A 372 9.93 11.13 2.22
CA LEU A 372 9.66 10.34 1.02
C LEU A 372 10.91 10.23 0.15
N PHE A 373 11.11 9.06 -0.43
CA PHE A 373 12.15 8.76 -1.41
C PHE A 373 11.50 8.19 -2.67
N GLU A 374 11.55 8.94 -3.76
CA GLU A 374 11.06 8.52 -5.08
C GLU A 374 12.25 8.14 -5.97
N GLN A 375 12.08 7.08 -6.76
CA GLN A 375 13.05 6.60 -7.76
C GLN A 375 12.40 6.63 -9.14
#